data_AF-A0A0P7W2R8-F1
#
_entry.id   AF-A0A0P7W2R8-F1
#
_cell.length_a   1.000
_cell.length_b   1.000
_cell.length_c   1.000
_cell.angle_alpha   90.00
_cell.angle_beta   90.00
_cell.angle_gamma   90.00
#
_symmetry.space_group_name_H-M   'P 1'
#
loop_
_entity.id
_entity.type
_entity.pdbx_description
1 polymer ?
#
loop_
_entity_poly.entity_id
_entity_poly.type
_entity_poly.pdbx_seq_one_letter_code
_entity_poly.pdbx_strand_id
1 'polypeptide(L)'
;MTDPPIATTAEAHEATALPQVHEVHADPTRKPQDTEGLPRALQSPAEGKSPARWAYERLILYIKNFEDRLDADHEVAMGFAGDTTGVLRIEGLGYFDPDLITFYGSDATGTRTQLIQHVTQLSVMLRALPRPRDKAEPVRIGFRLASDLEDAAE
;
A
#
# COMPACT_ATOMS: atom_id res chain seq x y z
N MET A 1 -29.92 -17.56 -5.67
CA MET A 1 -28.73 -18.20 -6.24
C MET A 1 -28.09 -17.12 -7.08
N THR A 2 -27.07 -16.46 -6.55
CA THR A 2 -26.40 -15.35 -7.22
C THR A 2 -25.32 -15.97 -8.11
N ASP A 3 -25.41 -15.77 -9.42
CA ASP A 3 -24.38 -16.25 -10.34
C ASP A 3 -23.02 -15.64 -9.96
N PRO A 4 -21.92 -16.42 -10.06
CA PRO A 4 -20.59 -15.86 -9.87
C PRO A 4 -20.33 -14.78 -10.92
N PRO A 5 -19.63 -13.69 -10.58
CA PRO A 5 -19.29 -12.66 -11.56
C PRO A 5 -18.50 -13.29 -12.70
N ILE A 6 -19.03 -13.18 -13.93
CA ILE A 6 -18.38 -13.69 -15.13
C ILE A 6 -17.20 -12.76 -15.42
N ALA A 7 -15.99 -13.19 -15.05
CA ALA A 7 -14.77 -12.54 -15.50
C ALA A 7 -14.68 -12.69 -17.03
N THR A 8 -14.56 -11.56 -17.72
CA THR A 8 -14.36 -11.53 -19.16
C THR A 8 -12.97 -12.10 -19.49
N THR A 9 -12.81 -12.64 -20.70
CA THR A 9 -11.51 -13.15 -21.16
C THR A 9 -10.41 -12.08 -21.10
N ALA A 10 -10.77 -10.80 -21.23
CA ALA A 10 -9.83 -9.68 -21.08
C ALA A 10 -9.28 -9.58 -19.65
N GLU A 11 -10.14 -9.65 -18.63
CA GLU A 11 -9.74 -9.57 -17.22
C GLU A 11 -8.85 -10.77 -16.80
N ALA A 12 -9.09 -11.95 -17.37
CA ALA A 12 -8.24 -13.13 -17.17
C ALA A 12 -6.85 -12.97 -17.81
N HIS A 13 -6.76 -12.33 -18.98
CA HIS A 13 -5.48 -12.05 -19.64
C HIS A 13 -4.68 -10.94 -18.94
N GLU A 14 -5.35 -9.94 -18.34
CA GLU A 14 -4.68 -8.91 -17.54
C GLU A 14 -4.08 -9.47 -16.24
N ALA A 15 -4.75 -10.45 -15.60
CA ALA A 15 -4.24 -11.10 -14.39
C ALA A 15 -2.98 -11.95 -14.61
N THR A 16 -2.72 -12.40 -15.84
CA THR A 16 -1.57 -13.24 -16.19
C THR A 16 -0.37 -12.43 -16.72
N ALA A 17 -0.51 -11.13 -16.89
CA ALA A 17 0.57 -10.26 -17.32
C ALA A 17 1.63 -10.09 -16.22
N LEU A 18 2.90 -10.02 -16.64
CA LEU A 18 3.98 -9.59 -15.76
C LEU A 18 3.69 -8.17 -15.25
N PRO A 19 3.92 -7.89 -13.95
CA PRO A 19 3.75 -6.56 -13.42
C PRO A 19 4.64 -5.56 -14.17
N GLN A 20 4.02 -4.51 -14.71
CA GLN A 20 4.73 -3.39 -15.31
C GLN A 20 4.59 -2.18 -14.39
N VAL A 21 5.72 -1.69 -13.88
CA VAL A 21 5.77 -0.41 -13.18
C VAL A 21 6.24 0.64 -14.17
N HIS A 22 5.51 1.74 -14.28
CA HIS A 22 5.88 2.86 -15.12
C HIS A 22 5.59 4.15 -14.36
N GLU A 23 6.62 4.98 -14.21
CA GLU A 23 6.51 6.28 -13.57
C GLU A 23 7.24 7.34 -14.40
N VAL A 24 6.68 8.55 -14.43
CA VAL A 24 7.33 9.73 -15.01
C VAL A 24 7.30 10.83 -13.96
N HIS A 25 8.46 11.45 -13.72
CA HIS A 25 8.63 12.48 -12.69
C HIS A 25 9.05 13.80 -13.32
N ALA A 26 8.59 14.92 -12.75
CA ALA A 26 8.96 16.26 -13.22
C ALA A 26 10.43 16.58 -12.95
N ASP A 27 11.01 16.02 -11.88
CA ASP A 27 12.44 16.07 -11.61
C ASP A 27 13.18 15.09 -12.53
N PRO A 28 14.01 15.57 -13.48
CA PRO A 28 14.70 14.70 -14.44
C PRO A 28 15.79 13.85 -13.79
N THR A 29 16.21 14.16 -12.56
CA THR A 29 17.19 13.38 -11.81
C THR A 29 16.54 12.23 -11.03
N ARG A 30 15.21 12.23 -10.92
CA ARG A 30 14.47 11.20 -10.22
C ARG A 30 14.41 9.94 -11.07
N LYS A 31 15.04 8.88 -10.56
CA LYS A 31 14.94 7.56 -11.17
C LYS A 31 13.51 7.03 -11.02
N PRO A 32 12.85 6.62 -12.12
CA PRO A 32 11.57 5.93 -12.03
C PRO A 32 11.77 4.58 -11.33
N GLN A 33 10.72 4.09 -10.68
CA GLN A 33 10.70 2.74 -10.15
C GLN A 33 10.86 1.74 -11.30
N ASP A 34 11.80 0.81 -11.15
CA ASP A 34 12.00 -0.30 -12.08
C ASP A 34 11.54 -1.62 -11.43
N THR A 35 11.14 -2.53 -12.29
CA THR A 35 10.72 -3.91 -12.04
C THR A 35 11.83 -4.74 -11.38
N GLU A 36 13.10 -4.52 -11.74
CA GLU A 36 14.24 -5.25 -11.17
C GLU A 36 14.45 -4.98 -9.67
N GLY A 37 14.03 -3.81 -9.18
CA GLY A 37 14.15 -3.43 -7.78
C GLY A 37 12.93 -3.75 -6.92
N LEU A 38 11.94 -4.47 -7.46
CA LEU A 38 10.74 -4.83 -6.73
C LEU A 38 10.98 -6.02 -5.78
N PRO A 39 10.30 -6.08 -4.63
CA PRO A 39 10.24 -7.30 -3.80
C PRO A 39 9.85 -8.52 -4.64
N ARG A 40 10.39 -9.71 -4.32
CA ARG A 40 10.16 -10.95 -5.08
C ARG A 40 8.68 -11.24 -5.31
N ALA A 41 7.85 -10.98 -4.30
CA ALA A 41 6.40 -11.14 -4.41
C ALA A 41 5.80 -10.35 -5.59
N LEU A 42 6.35 -9.18 -5.93
CA LEU A 42 5.88 -8.32 -7.02
C LEU A 42 6.58 -8.58 -8.37
N GLN A 43 7.52 -9.53 -8.46
CA GLN A 43 8.20 -9.88 -9.71
C GLN A 43 7.48 -10.97 -10.51
N SER A 44 6.51 -11.66 -9.89
CA SER A 44 5.70 -12.70 -10.53
C SER A 44 4.36 -12.16 -11.01
N PRO A 45 3.70 -12.80 -12.00
CA PRO A 45 2.36 -12.45 -12.43
C PRO A 45 1.36 -12.36 -11.26
N ALA A 46 0.29 -11.59 -11.45
CA ALA A 46 -0.79 -11.51 -10.47
C ALA A 46 -1.65 -12.79 -10.41
N GLU A 47 -1.41 -13.74 -11.32
CA GLU A 47 -2.11 -15.02 -11.40
C GLU A 47 -2.01 -15.77 -10.05
N GLY A 48 -3.17 -16.18 -9.53
CA GLY A 48 -3.27 -16.83 -8.21
C GLY A 48 -3.36 -15.88 -7.01
N LYS A 49 -3.23 -14.57 -7.21
CA LYS A 49 -3.49 -13.57 -6.16
C LYS A 49 -4.90 -13.03 -6.25
N SER A 50 -5.54 -12.85 -5.10
CA SER A 50 -6.79 -12.11 -5.05
C SER A 50 -6.55 -10.63 -5.39
N PRO A 51 -7.59 -9.89 -5.81
CA PRO A 51 -7.53 -8.44 -5.94
C PRO A 51 -7.00 -7.74 -4.69
N ALA A 52 -7.45 -8.15 -3.49
CA ALA A 52 -6.99 -7.58 -2.22
C ALA A 52 -5.51 -7.84 -1.96
N ARG A 53 -5.06 -9.10 -2.09
CA ARG A 53 -3.65 -9.44 -1.94
C ARG A 53 -2.79 -8.65 -2.91
N TRP A 54 -3.22 -8.57 -4.18
CA TRP A 54 -2.46 -7.84 -5.19
C TRP A 54 -2.37 -6.34 -4.88
N ALA A 55 -3.44 -5.71 -4.40
CA ALA A 55 -3.42 -4.32 -3.95
C ALA A 55 -2.55 -4.11 -2.70
N TYR A 56 -2.63 -5.01 -1.72
CA TYR A 56 -1.84 -4.99 -0.50
C TYR A 56 -0.34 -4.94 -0.76
N GLU A 57 0.17 -5.89 -1.56
CA GLU A 57 1.61 -5.99 -1.86
C GLU A 57 2.13 -4.71 -2.56
N ARG A 58 1.33 -4.11 -3.45
CA ARG A 58 1.68 -2.85 -4.12
C ARG A 58 1.58 -1.64 -3.19
N LEU A 59 0.62 -1.59 -2.27
CA LEU A 59 0.51 -0.53 -1.29
C LEU A 59 1.73 -0.47 -0.36
N ILE A 60 2.26 -1.63 0.03
CA ILE A 60 3.50 -1.71 0.82
C ILE A 60 4.65 -0.99 0.10
N LEU A 61 4.82 -1.24 -1.20
CA LEU A 61 5.84 -0.58 -2.01
C LEU A 61 5.68 0.94 -2.00
N TYR A 62 4.45 1.44 -2.21
CA TYR A 62 4.19 2.88 -2.17
C TYR A 62 4.49 3.50 -0.80
N ILE A 63 4.10 2.84 0.29
CA ILE A 63 4.36 3.31 1.65
C ILE A 63 5.87 3.33 1.93
N LYS A 64 6.60 2.25 1.61
CA LYS A 64 8.05 2.19 1.77
C LYS A 64 8.75 3.29 0.97
N ASN A 65 8.42 3.44 -0.31
CA ASN A 65 9.04 4.44 -1.19
C ASN A 65 8.72 5.87 -0.76
N PHE A 66 7.56 6.10 -0.15
CA PHE A 66 7.22 7.38 0.45
C PHE A 66 8.06 7.65 1.71
N GLU A 67 8.15 6.66 2.61
CA GLU A 67 8.94 6.77 3.85
C GLU A 67 10.44 6.92 3.63
N ASP A 68 11.00 6.27 2.60
CA ASP A 68 12.42 6.33 2.22
C ASP A 68 12.89 7.76 1.90
N ARG A 69 11.95 8.67 1.63
CA ARG A 69 12.20 10.07 1.29
C ARG A 69 11.84 11.05 2.40
N LEU A 70 11.34 10.56 3.53
CA LEU A 70 11.00 11.39 4.66
C LEU A 70 12.23 11.66 5.53
N ASP A 71 12.36 12.90 6.00
CA ASP A 71 13.30 13.24 7.06
C ASP A 71 12.91 12.59 8.40
N ALA A 72 13.80 12.68 9.40
CA ALA A 72 13.60 12.06 10.71
C ALA A 72 12.47 12.71 11.55
N ASP A 73 11.98 13.88 11.15
CA ASP A 73 10.96 14.65 11.87
C ASP A 73 9.54 14.31 11.41
N HIS A 74 9.38 13.59 10.29
CA HIS A 74 8.10 13.21 9.72
C HIS A 74 7.88 11.70 9.69
N GLU A 75 6.63 11.28 9.86
CA GLU A 75 6.16 9.91 9.65
C GLU A 75 5.06 9.88 8.59
N VAL A 76 4.81 8.69 8.03
CA VAL A 76 3.74 8.51 7.03
C VAL A 76 2.37 8.49 7.70
N ALA A 77 1.42 9.13 7.03
CA ALA A 77 0.02 9.05 7.38
C ALA A 77 -0.84 8.96 6.11
N MET A 78 -2.04 8.44 6.26
CA MET A 78 -3.00 8.26 5.19
C MET A 78 -4.15 9.26 5.31
N GLY A 79 -4.43 9.98 4.23
CA GLY A 79 -5.73 10.63 4.02
C GLY A 79 -6.59 9.76 3.11
N PHE A 80 -7.89 9.67 3.40
CA PHE A 80 -8.85 9.00 2.54
C PHE A 80 -9.40 10.01 1.55
N ALA A 81 -9.34 9.72 0.25
CA ALA A 81 -9.88 10.65 -0.73
C ALA A 81 -11.42 10.59 -0.71
N GLY A 82 -12.06 11.75 -0.51
CA GLY A 82 -13.52 11.86 -0.52
C GLY A 82 -14.19 11.78 0.86
N ASP A 83 -13.42 11.53 1.92
CA ASP A 83 -13.90 11.64 3.30
C ASP A 83 -13.26 12.86 4.00
N THR A 84 -14.05 13.55 4.81
CA THR A 84 -13.58 14.66 5.67
C THR A 84 -13.06 14.14 7.01
N THR A 85 -12.96 12.81 7.17
CA THR A 85 -12.85 12.08 8.44
C THR A 85 -11.44 12.12 9.04
N GLY A 86 -10.49 12.73 8.34
CA GLY A 86 -9.18 13.09 8.89
C GLY A 86 -8.05 12.20 8.41
N VAL A 87 -6.89 12.37 9.02
CA VAL A 87 -5.66 11.68 8.64
C VAL A 87 -5.40 10.56 9.65
N LEU A 88 -5.16 9.34 9.16
CA LEU A 88 -4.78 8.16 9.94
C LEU A 88 -3.27 7.99 9.91
N ARG A 89 -2.59 8.04 11.07
CA ARG A 89 -1.17 7.65 11.14
C ARG A 89 -1.07 6.14 10.96
N ILE A 90 -0.40 5.68 9.91
CA ILE A 90 -0.37 4.26 9.56
C ILE A 90 0.54 3.52 10.53
N GLU A 91 0.01 2.48 11.17
CA GLU A 91 0.74 1.59 12.08
C GLU A 91 0.74 0.15 11.58
N GLY A 92 -0.15 -0.18 10.63
CA GLY A 92 -0.20 -1.48 9.99
C GLY A 92 -1.11 -1.51 8.78
N LEU A 93 -0.94 -2.56 7.98
CA LEU A 93 -1.73 -2.85 6.80
C LEU A 93 -2.09 -4.33 6.83
N GLY A 94 -3.26 -4.70 6.33
CA GLY A 94 -3.67 -6.08 6.12
C GLY A 94 -4.60 -6.23 4.93
N TYR A 95 -4.84 -7.48 4.53
CA TYR A 95 -5.83 -7.82 3.52
C TYR A 95 -6.61 -9.06 3.94
N PHE A 96 -7.81 -9.21 3.38
CA PHE A 96 -8.60 -10.43 3.51
C PHE A 96 -9.19 -10.79 2.15
N ASP A 97 -8.89 -12.01 1.71
CA ASP A 97 -9.27 -12.47 0.38
C ASP A 97 -10.80 -12.59 0.24
N PRO A 98 -11.37 -12.21 -0.92
CA PRO A 98 -10.66 -11.75 -2.11
C PRO A 98 -10.51 -10.22 -2.22
N ASP A 99 -11.14 -9.43 -1.34
CA ASP A 99 -11.49 -8.05 -1.69
C ASP A 99 -11.35 -6.98 -0.59
N LEU A 100 -10.99 -7.31 0.65
CA LEU A 100 -10.86 -6.31 1.73
C LEU A 100 -9.41 -5.93 2.00
N ILE A 101 -9.18 -4.63 2.21
CA ILE A 101 -7.94 -4.05 2.73
C ILE A 101 -8.24 -3.40 4.08
N THR A 102 -7.37 -3.62 5.06
CA THR A 102 -7.49 -3.00 6.39
C THR A 102 -6.27 -2.13 6.70
N PHE A 103 -6.52 -0.88 7.07
CA PHE A 103 -5.52 0.05 7.57
C PHE A 103 -5.65 0.15 9.08
N TYR A 104 -4.55 -0.10 9.79
CA TYR A 104 -4.45 0.05 11.24
C TYR A 104 -3.68 1.32 11.57
N GLY A 105 -4.15 2.08 12.56
CA GLY A 105 -3.46 3.30 12.94
C GLY A 105 -4.10 4.03 14.10
N SER A 106 -3.69 5.29 14.21
CA SER A 106 -4.23 6.24 15.18
C SER A 106 -4.68 7.51 14.46
N ASP A 107 -5.81 8.07 14.88
CA ASP A 107 -6.29 9.36 14.36
C ASP A 107 -5.48 10.55 14.91
N ALA A 108 -5.90 11.77 14.55
CA ALA A 108 -5.24 13.00 15.01
C ALA A 108 -5.27 13.20 16.55
N THR A 109 -6.17 12.52 17.27
CA THR A 109 -6.27 12.53 18.73
C THR A 109 -5.45 11.42 19.40
N GLY A 110 -4.85 10.53 18.62
CA GLY A 110 -4.18 9.33 19.12
C GLY A 110 -5.16 8.18 19.44
N THR A 111 -6.43 8.30 19.05
CA THR A 111 -7.40 7.22 19.22
C THR A 111 -7.09 6.11 18.23
N ARG A 112 -7.06 4.87 18.72
CA ARG A 112 -6.86 3.69 17.87
C ARG A 112 -8.02 3.58 16.87
N THR A 113 -7.68 3.57 15.59
CA THR A 113 -8.63 3.56 14.49
C THR A 113 -8.26 2.46 13.50
N GLN A 114 -9.29 1.85 12.92
CA GLN A 114 -9.14 0.92 11.81
C GLN A 114 -10.04 1.37 10.68
N LEU A 115 -9.51 1.38 9.47
CA LEU A 115 -10.32 1.54 8.28
C LEU A 115 -10.30 0.27 7.46
N ILE A 116 -11.49 -0.24 7.15
CA ILE A 116 -11.69 -1.40 6.28
C ILE A 116 -12.30 -0.87 4.99
N GLN A 117 -11.65 -1.14 3.86
CA GLN A 117 -12.13 -0.76 2.53
C GLN A 117 -12.18 -1.96 1.61
N HIS A 118 -13.18 -1.99 0.73
CA HIS A 118 -13.17 -2.87 -0.42
C HIS A 118 -12.14 -2.37 -1.46
N VAL A 119 -11.40 -3.27 -2.09
CA VAL A 119 -10.29 -2.97 -3.01
C VAL A 119 -10.71 -2.10 -4.20
N THR A 120 -11.95 -2.24 -4.68
CA THR A 120 -12.47 -1.42 -5.79
C THR A 120 -12.78 0.03 -5.41
N GLN A 121 -12.83 0.33 -4.11
CA GLN A 121 -13.08 1.67 -3.56
C GLN A 121 -11.79 2.34 -3.07
N LEU A 122 -10.65 1.67 -3.23
CA LEU A 122 -9.37 2.10 -2.70
C LEU A 122 -9.00 3.48 -3.25
N SER A 123 -8.94 4.48 -2.37
CA SER A 123 -8.39 5.80 -2.67
C SER A 123 -7.49 6.27 -1.55
N VAL A 124 -6.18 6.15 -1.78
CA VAL A 124 -5.14 6.36 -0.76
C VAL A 124 -4.33 7.61 -1.10
N MET A 125 -4.24 8.52 -0.14
CA MET A 125 -3.32 9.66 -0.17
C MET A 125 -2.29 9.50 0.94
N LEU A 126 -1.00 9.42 0.62
CA LEU A 126 0.07 9.44 1.61
C LEU A 126 0.46 10.89 1.93
N ARG A 127 0.61 11.19 3.22
CA ARG A 127 0.99 12.50 3.76
C ARG A 127 2.13 12.34 4.74
N ALA A 128 3.02 13.32 4.77
CA ALA A 128 4.04 13.45 5.80
C ALA A 128 3.43 14.21 6.99
N LEU A 129 3.40 13.60 8.18
CA LEU A 129 2.98 14.28 9.40
C LEU A 129 4.16 14.41 10.36
N PRO A 130 4.25 15.51 11.12
CA PRO A 130 5.23 15.62 12.20
C PRO A 130 5.14 14.41 13.13
N ARG A 131 6.31 13.92 13.54
CA ARG A 131 6.44 12.83 14.49
C ARG A 131 5.88 13.24 15.86
N PRO A 132 5.24 12.32 16.60
CA PRO A 132 4.84 12.57 17.99
C PRO A 132 6.06 12.93 18.86
N ARG A 133 5.93 13.95 19.70
CA ARG A 133 7.04 14.48 20.53
C ARG A 133 7.55 13.50 21.59
N ASP A 134 6.73 12.51 21.93
CA ASP A 134 6.95 11.49 22.93
C ASP A 134 7.75 10.27 22.42
N LYS A 135 7.98 10.16 21.10
CA LYS A 135 8.79 9.08 20.53
C LYS A 135 10.22 9.54 20.29
N ALA A 136 11.18 8.64 20.56
CA ALA A 136 12.62 8.90 20.38
C ALA A 136 13.07 8.78 18.92
N GLU A 137 12.42 7.93 18.13
CA GLU A 137 12.68 7.73 16.69
C GLU A 137 11.36 7.66 15.89
N PRO A 138 11.35 8.04 14.59
CA PRO A 138 10.17 7.92 13.75
C PRO A 138 9.83 6.44 13.49
N VAL A 139 8.54 6.10 13.59
CA VAL A 139 8.05 4.78 13.18
C VAL A 139 7.95 4.74 11.67
N ARG A 140 8.71 3.80 11.08
CA ARG A 140 8.76 3.53 9.64
C ARG A 140 8.14 2.16 9.34
N ILE A 141 6.83 2.12 9.11
CA ILE A 141 6.11 0.86 8.96
C ILE A 141 6.35 0.23 7.58
N GLY A 142 6.60 1.03 6.54
CA GLY A 142 6.81 0.58 5.17
C GLY A 142 7.99 -0.38 5.02
N PHE A 143 9.09 -0.16 5.75
CA PHE A 143 10.23 -1.08 5.73
C PHE A 143 9.92 -2.42 6.41
N ARG A 144 9.14 -2.42 7.50
CA ARG A 144 8.72 -3.65 8.17
C ARG A 144 7.77 -4.46 7.30
N LEU A 145 6.81 -3.78 6.66
CA LEU A 145 5.89 -4.40 5.72
C LEU A 145 6.62 -4.99 4.50
N ALA A 146 7.64 -4.31 3.99
CA ALA A 146 8.43 -4.82 2.87
C ALA A 146 9.26 -6.05 3.26
N SER A 147 9.84 -6.07 4.47
CA SER A 147 10.55 -7.25 4.99
C SER A 147 9.61 -8.45 5.12
N ASP A 148 8.41 -8.25 5.68
CA ASP A 148 7.38 -9.31 5.81
C ASP A 148 6.97 -9.87 4.42
N LEU A 149 6.90 -9.00 3.42
CA LEU A 149 6.62 -9.41 2.04
C LEU A 149 7.73 -10.26 1.40
N GLU A 150 8.98 -10.02 1.78
CA GLU A 150 10.14 -10.82 1.34
C GLU A 150 10.16 -12.18 2.04
N ASP A 151 9.97 -12.21 3.36
CA ASP A 151 9.93 -13.44 4.16
C ASP A 151 8.79 -14.38 3.73
N ALA A 152 7.63 -13.83 3.36
CA ALA A 152 6.49 -14.60 2.87
C ALA A 152 6.67 -15.15 1.44
N ALA A 153 7.71 -14.70 0.72
CA ALA A 153 8.03 -15.12 -0.64
C ALA A 153 9.20 -16.12 -0.72
N GLU A 154 9.76 -16.52 0.42
CA GLU A 154 10.67 -17.68 0.55
C GLU A 154 9.89 -18.99 0.75
#